data_AF-A0A7J7TR12-F1
#
_entry.id   AF-A0A7J7TR12-F1
#
_cell.length_a   1.000
_cell.length_b   1.000
_cell.length_c   1.000
_cell.angle_alpha   90.00
_cell.angle_beta   90.00
_cell.angle_gamma   90.00
#
_symmetry.space_group_name_H-M   'P 1'
#
loop_
_entity.id
_entity.type
_entity.pdbx_description
1 polymer ?
#
loop_
_entity_poly.entity_id
_entity_poly.type
_entity_poly.pdbx_seq_one_letter_code
_entity_poly.pdbx_strand_id
1 'polypeptide(L)'
;MSMDVTFLGTGAAYPSPTRGASALVLRCEGECWLFDCGEGTQTQLMKSQLKAVVEKKRPGKLNAQKLKDLGVPPGPAYGKLKNGISVVLENGVTISPQDVLKKPIVGRKICILGDCSGVVGDGGVKLCFEADLLIHEATLDDAQMDKAKEHGHSTPQMAAAFAKRCRAKRLVLTHFSQRYKPVALAREGETDGIVELKKQAESVFDFQEVTLAEDFMVIGIPIKK
;
A
#
# COMPACT_ATOMS: atom_id res chain seq x y z
N MET A 1 10.95 -2.35 9.57
CA MET A 1 10.61 -2.74 8.19
C MET A 1 9.84 -1.57 7.59
N SER A 2 10.48 -0.77 6.74
CA SER A 2 9.78 0.27 5.97
C SER A 2 9.04 -0.42 4.83
N MET A 3 7.76 -0.09 4.67
CA MET A 3 7.00 -0.41 3.46
C MET A 3 6.29 0.88 3.07
N ASP A 4 6.48 1.30 1.84
CA ASP A 4 5.90 2.52 1.32
C ASP A 4 5.61 2.40 -0.18
N VAL A 5 4.62 3.14 -0.63
CA VAL A 5 4.30 3.31 -2.05
C VAL A 5 4.65 4.73 -2.45
N THR A 6 5.41 4.89 -3.53
CA THR A 6 5.70 6.18 -4.14
C THR A 6 5.03 6.24 -5.50
N PHE A 7 4.13 7.20 -5.70
CA PHE A 7 3.51 7.43 -7.00
C PHE A 7 4.47 8.23 -7.88
N LEU A 8 4.76 7.74 -9.07
CA LEU A 8 5.59 8.45 -10.06
C LEU A 8 4.73 9.20 -11.07
N GLY A 9 3.59 8.63 -11.40
CA GLY A 9 2.58 9.25 -12.24
C GLY A 9 1.20 8.67 -11.91
N THR A 10 0.19 9.51 -12.01
CA THR A 10 -1.16 9.25 -11.49
C THR A 10 -2.26 9.52 -12.52
N GLY A 11 -1.87 9.80 -13.76
CA GLY A 11 -2.76 10.20 -14.84
C GLY A 11 -3.10 9.05 -15.77
N ALA A 12 -4.32 9.10 -16.30
CA ALA A 12 -4.80 8.15 -17.29
C ALA A 12 -4.23 8.41 -18.68
N ALA A 13 -3.98 7.32 -19.42
CA ALA A 13 -3.54 7.24 -20.81
C ALA A 13 -2.15 7.86 -21.14
N TYR A 14 -1.99 9.17 -21.00
CA TYR A 14 -0.80 9.91 -21.43
C TYR A 14 -0.39 10.97 -20.40
N PRO A 15 0.90 11.36 -20.34
CA PRO A 15 1.35 12.40 -19.41
C PRO A 15 0.84 13.78 -19.82
N SER A 16 0.64 14.66 -18.84
CA SER A 16 0.37 16.09 -19.00
C SER A 16 1.41 16.93 -18.26
N PRO A 17 1.46 18.26 -18.48
CA PRO A 17 2.40 19.13 -17.76
C PRO A 17 2.29 19.06 -16.23
N THR A 18 1.16 18.61 -15.72
CA THR A 18 0.84 18.59 -14.28
C THR A 18 0.73 17.19 -13.70
N ARG A 19 0.79 16.13 -14.53
CA ARG A 19 0.60 14.74 -14.09
C ARG A 19 1.25 13.75 -15.06
N GLY A 20 2.12 12.88 -14.59
CA GLY A 20 2.69 11.77 -15.36
C GLY A 20 1.66 10.67 -15.65
N ALA A 21 1.94 9.83 -16.65
CA ALA A 21 1.19 8.61 -16.89
C ALA A 21 1.38 7.59 -15.75
N SER A 22 0.45 6.65 -15.59
CA SER A 22 0.45 5.65 -14.50
C SER A 22 1.82 5.00 -14.30
N ALA A 23 2.36 5.15 -13.09
CA ALA A 23 3.50 4.42 -12.59
C ALA A 23 3.61 4.61 -11.08
N LEU A 24 3.90 3.55 -10.34
CA LEU A 24 4.21 3.62 -8.91
C LEU A 24 5.28 2.62 -8.51
N VAL A 25 6.02 2.93 -7.46
CA VAL A 25 7.03 2.06 -6.87
C VAL A 25 6.58 1.63 -5.50
N LEU A 26 6.44 0.31 -5.31
CA LEU A 26 6.35 -0.29 -3.99
C LEU A 26 7.77 -0.56 -3.49
N ARG A 27 8.11 0.04 -2.34
CA ARG A 27 9.30 -0.33 -1.60
C ARG A 27 8.90 -1.22 -0.43
N CYS A 28 9.39 -2.45 -0.41
CA CYS A 28 9.18 -3.38 0.68
C CYS A 28 10.49 -4.07 0.99
N GLU A 29 10.92 -4.02 2.25
CA GLU A 29 12.08 -4.79 2.72
C GLU A 29 13.35 -4.59 1.88
N GLY A 30 13.60 -3.34 1.47
CA GLY A 30 14.74 -3.01 0.61
C GLY A 30 14.74 -3.74 -0.72
N GLU A 31 13.55 -3.96 -1.27
CA GLU A 31 13.33 -4.20 -2.68
C GLU A 31 12.43 -3.09 -3.21
N CYS A 32 12.60 -2.75 -4.48
CA CYS A 32 11.76 -1.80 -5.19
C CYS A 32 11.09 -2.52 -6.35
N TRP A 33 9.77 -2.47 -6.38
CA TRP A 33 8.93 -3.06 -7.39
C TRP A 33 8.21 -1.93 -8.13
N LEU A 34 8.47 -1.80 -9.44
CA LEU A 34 7.79 -0.84 -10.30
C LEU A 34 6.52 -1.48 -10.87
N PHE A 35 5.37 -0.86 -10.60
CA PHE A 35 4.07 -1.23 -11.15
C PHE A 35 3.65 -0.16 -12.14
N ASP A 36 3.24 -0.61 -13.32
CA ASP A 36 3.13 0.20 -14.54
C ASP A 36 4.41 0.91 -14.94
N CYS A 37 4.47 1.34 -16.21
CA CYS A 37 5.60 2.09 -16.75
C CYS A 37 5.12 2.98 -17.89
N GLY A 38 4.15 3.85 -17.60
CA GLY A 38 3.63 4.83 -18.56
C GLY A 38 4.73 5.73 -19.12
N GLU A 39 4.45 6.39 -20.24
CA GLU A 39 5.42 7.26 -20.91
C GLU A 39 5.97 8.33 -19.94
N GLY A 40 7.30 8.48 -19.92
CA GLY A 40 7.98 9.44 -19.07
C GLY A 40 8.28 8.95 -17.66
N THR A 41 7.96 7.69 -17.32
CA THR A 41 8.31 7.08 -16.02
C THR A 41 9.80 7.19 -15.71
N GLN A 42 10.69 7.03 -16.70
CA GLN A 42 12.14 7.23 -16.51
C GLN A 42 12.46 8.66 -16.05
N THR A 43 11.76 9.66 -16.57
CA THR A 43 11.92 11.07 -16.19
C THR A 43 11.38 11.32 -14.80
N GLN A 44 10.24 10.70 -14.44
CA GLN A 44 9.71 10.79 -13.08
C GLN A 44 10.63 10.11 -12.06
N LEU A 45 11.23 8.96 -12.39
CA LEU A 45 12.25 8.32 -11.56
C LEU A 45 13.43 9.26 -11.29
N MET A 46 13.95 9.93 -12.32
CA MET A 46 15.05 10.90 -12.19
C MET A 46 14.69 12.11 -11.32
N LYS A 47 13.42 12.52 -11.30
CA LYS A 47 12.93 13.63 -10.47
C LYS A 47 12.59 13.21 -9.05
N SER A 48 12.32 11.93 -8.83
CA SER A 48 11.90 11.39 -7.54
C SER A 48 13.04 11.35 -6.52
N GLN A 49 12.70 11.31 -5.23
CA GLN A 49 13.66 11.06 -4.16
C GLN A 49 13.84 9.55 -3.88
N LEU A 50 13.35 8.68 -4.76
CA LEU A 50 13.48 7.23 -4.59
C LEU A 50 14.95 6.81 -4.66
N LYS A 51 15.36 6.03 -3.66
CA LYS A 51 16.65 5.35 -3.66
C LYS A 51 16.40 3.86 -3.70
N ALA A 52 17.14 3.15 -4.55
CA ALA A 52 17.27 1.71 -4.43
C ALA A 52 17.93 1.43 -3.08
N VAL A 53 17.16 0.84 -2.16
CA VAL A 53 17.68 0.41 -0.85
C VAL A 53 17.69 -1.09 -0.90
N VAL A 54 18.82 -1.74 -0.62
CA VAL A 54 18.90 -3.21 -0.43
C VAL A 54 18.81 -3.49 1.07
N GLU A 55 17.83 -4.28 1.53
CA GLU A 55 17.73 -4.62 2.96
C GLU A 55 18.73 -5.72 3.32
N LYS A 56 19.33 -5.58 4.50
CA LYS A 56 20.13 -6.64 5.14
C LYS A 56 19.18 -7.53 5.96
N LYS A 57 19.27 -8.86 5.81
CA LYS A 57 18.50 -9.83 6.62
C LYS A 57 18.60 -9.50 8.12
N ARG A 58 17.45 -9.49 8.84
CA ARG A 58 17.41 -9.22 10.29
C ARG A 58 16.52 -10.22 11.03
N PRO A 59 17.03 -10.85 12.11
CA PRO A 59 16.21 -11.77 12.91
C PRO A 59 15.28 -11.02 13.90
N GLY A 60 14.14 -11.63 14.26
CA GLY A 60 13.05 -11.03 15.09
C GLY A 60 13.42 -10.75 16.56
N LYS A 61 12.73 -9.85 17.26
CA LYS A 61 13.12 -9.42 18.62
C LYS A 61 12.95 -10.54 19.66
N LEU A 62 14.00 -10.81 20.44
CA LEU A 62 13.99 -11.73 21.58
C LEU A 62 13.14 -11.19 22.74
N ASN A 63 12.42 -12.06 23.44
CA ASN A 63 11.75 -11.71 24.70
C ASN A 63 12.72 -11.86 25.88
N ALA A 64 13.37 -10.76 26.25
CA ALA A 64 14.38 -10.74 27.31
C ALA A 64 13.85 -11.20 28.67
N GLN A 65 12.59 -10.90 29.00
CA GLN A 65 11.99 -11.31 30.27
C GLN A 65 11.82 -12.83 30.33
N LYS A 66 11.24 -13.41 29.27
CA LYS A 66 11.00 -14.86 29.20
C LYS A 66 12.30 -15.68 29.18
N LEU A 67 13.36 -15.15 28.55
CA LEU A 67 14.70 -15.76 28.60
C LEU A 67 15.27 -15.77 30.03
N LYS A 68 15.03 -14.70 30.79
CA LYS A 68 15.45 -14.59 32.19
C LYS A 68 14.67 -15.55 33.09
N ASP A 69 13.35 -15.63 32.89
CA ASP A 69 12.46 -16.53 33.65
C ASP A 69 12.81 -18.00 33.41
N LEU A 70 13.28 -18.34 32.21
CA LEU A 70 13.71 -19.69 31.84
C LEU A 70 15.18 -19.99 32.17
N GLY A 71 15.91 -19.06 32.80
CA GLY A 71 17.31 -19.25 33.19
C GLY A 71 18.30 -19.28 32.02
N VAL A 72 17.94 -18.74 30.85
CA VAL A 72 18.85 -18.68 29.70
C VAL A 72 19.88 -17.57 29.93
N PRO A 73 21.18 -17.88 30.02
CA PRO A 73 22.20 -16.86 30.23
C PRO A 73 22.30 -15.95 28.99
N PRO A 74 22.47 -14.63 29.17
CA PRO A 74 22.70 -13.71 28.06
C PRO A 74 24.00 -14.09 27.33
N GLY A 75 23.92 -14.28 26.00
CA GLY A 75 25.07 -14.76 25.23
C GLY A 75 24.68 -15.49 23.93
N PRO A 76 25.54 -16.39 23.40
CA PRO A 76 25.32 -17.09 22.13
C PRO A 76 24.00 -17.86 22.04
N ALA A 77 23.47 -18.31 23.17
CA ALA A 77 22.17 -18.97 23.29
C ALA A 77 21.01 -18.12 22.76
N TYR A 78 21.04 -16.81 23.01
CA TYR A 78 20.03 -15.87 22.53
C TYR A 78 20.02 -15.82 21.00
N GLY A 79 21.19 -15.79 20.37
CA GLY A 79 21.33 -15.81 18.91
C GLY A 79 20.79 -17.10 18.28
N LYS A 80 21.07 -18.25 18.90
CA LYS A 80 20.54 -19.56 18.48
C LYS A 80 19.01 -19.58 18.51
N LEU A 81 18.40 -19.20 19.64
CA LEU A 81 16.94 -19.15 19.81
C LEU A 81 16.29 -18.17 18.83
N LYS A 82 16.92 -17.02 18.59
CA LYS A 82 16.46 -16.00 17.62
C LYS A 82 16.45 -16.52 16.17
N ASN A 83 17.35 -17.44 15.85
CA ASN A 83 17.49 -18.04 14.53
C ASN A 83 16.72 -19.35 14.39
N GLY A 84 15.82 -19.67 15.33
CA GLY A 84 14.99 -20.86 15.26
C GLY A 84 15.67 -22.14 15.77
N ILE A 85 16.84 -22.04 16.40
CA ILE A 85 17.58 -23.18 16.94
C ILE A 85 17.29 -23.32 18.44
N SER A 86 16.73 -24.45 18.86
CA SER A 86 16.53 -24.78 20.28
C SER A 86 17.86 -24.85 21.03
N VAL A 87 17.85 -24.47 22.30
CA VAL A 87 19.05 -24.47 23.16
C VAL A 87 18.81 -25.37 24.36
N VAL A 88 19.75 -26.28 24.62
CA VAL A 88 19.79 -27.05 25.86
C VAL A 88 20.62 -26.27 26.89
N LEU A 89 20.04 -26.04 28.06
CA LEU A 89 20.69 -25.37 29.19
C LEU A 89 21.54 -26.36 30.00
N GLU A 90 22.44 -25.83 30.84
CA GLU A 90 23.32 -26.63 31.70
C GLU A 90 22.55 -27.52 32.70
N ASN A 91 21.34 -27.11 33.06
CA ASN A 91 20.42 -27.89 33.91
C ASN A 91 19.66 -28.99 33.14
N GLY A 92 19.96 -29.21 31.85
CA GLY A 92 19.32 -30.21 30.99
C GLY A 92 18.00 -29.77 30.36
N VAL A 93 17.47 -28.60 30.70
CA VAL A 93 16.22 -28.08 30.13
C VAL A 93 16.44 -27.64 28.68
N THR A 94 15.58 -28.09 27.77
CA THR A 94 15.57 -27.64 26.37
C THR A 94 14.59 -26.48 26.21
N ILE A 95 15.10 -25.35 25.72
CA ILE A 95 14.32 -24.15 25.39
C ILE A 95 14.09 -24.16 23.88
N SER A 96 12.82 -24.17 23.45
CA SER A 96 12.49 -23.96 22.04
C SER A 96 12.34 -22.47 21.73
N PRO A 97 12.52 -22.04 20.47
CA PRO A 97 12.24 -20.66 20.05
C PRO A 97 10.81 -20.21 20.38
N GLN A 98 9.85 -21.12 20.32
CA GLN A 98 8.44 -20.83 20.62
C GLN A 98 8.23 -20.46 22.09
N ASP A 99 9.09 -20.98 22.96
CA ASP A 99 9.08 -20.67 24.39
C ASP A 99 9.58 -19.26 24.68
N VAL A 100 10.21 -18.54 23.74
CA VAL A 100 10.85 -17.24 24.02
C VAL A 100 10.56 -16.15 22.99
N LEU A 101 9.86 -16.47 21.91
CA LEU A 101 9.47 -15.50 20.89
C LEU A 101 8.07 -14.91 21.20
N LYS A 102 7.87 -13.64 20.86
CA LYS A 102 6.54 -13.00 20.91
C LYS A 102 5.66 -13.53 19.77
N LYS A 103 4.33 -13.27 19.84
CA LYS A 103 3.41 -13.57 18.74
C LYS A 103 3.98 -13.05 17.41
N PRO A 104 3.79 -13.78 16.29
CA PRO A 104 4.20 -13.30 14.98
C PRO A 104 3.62 -11.92 14.68
N ILE A 105 4.43 -11.05 14.09
CA ILE A 105 3.95 -9.74 13.61
C ILE A 105 3.04 -10.03 12.41
N VAL A 106 1.77 -9.62 12.49
CA VAL A 106 0.82 -9.80 11.39
C VAL A 106 1.33 -9.06 10.15
N GLY A 107 1.36 -9.76 9.01
CA GLY A 107 1.80 -9.20 7.74
C GLY A 107 0.97 -7.99 7.31
N ARG A 108 1.60 -7.07 6.58
CA ARG A 108 0.93 -5.97 5.89
C ARG A 108 0.41 -6.47 4.55
N LYS A 109 -0.76 -6.00 4.14
CA LYS A 109 -1.39 -6.36 2.87
C LYS A 109 -1.65 -5.10 2.05
N ILE A 110 -1.07 -5.03 0.87
CA ILE A 110 -1.33 -3.97 -0.11
C ILE A 110 -1.92 -4.61 -1.34
N CYS A 111 -2.95 -3.99 -1.89
CA CYS A 111 -3.55 -4.39 -3.15
C CYS A 111 -3.47 -3.23 -4.12
N ILE A 112 -2.79 -3.46 -5.25
CA ILE A 112 -2.58 -2.48 -6.32
C ILE A 112 -3.36 -3.00 -7.51
N LEU A 113 -4.42 -2.30 -7.87
CA LEU A 113 -5.22 -2.62 -9.04
C LEU A 113 -4.80 -1.72 -10.21
N GLY A 114 -4.81 -2.30 -11.41
CA GLY A 114 -4.74 -1.54 -12.65
C GLY A 114 -6.15 -1.14 -13.12
N ASP A 115 -6.22 -0.76 -14.39
CA ASP A 115 -7.46 -0.29 -15.01
C ASP A 115 -8.56 -1.37 -15.00
N CYS A 116 -9.76 -0.97 -14.60
CA CYS A 116 -10.92 -1.84 -14.57
C CYS A 116 -12.24 -1.05 -14.54
N SER A 117 -13.29 -1.60 -15.16
CA SER A 117 -14.65 -1.04 -15.20
C SER A 117 -15.73 -1.89 -14.52
N GLY A 118 -15.33 -3.04 -13.98
CA GLY A 118 -16.27 -4.10 -13.61
C GLY A 118 -16.05 -4.65 -12.22
N VAL A 119 -17.10 -5.29 -11.70
CA VAL A 119 -16.98 -6.11 -10.51
C VAL A 119 -16.02 -7.25 -10.84
N VAL A 120 -14.78 -7.14 -10.34
CA VAL A 120 -13.91 -8.30 -10.19
C VAL A 120 -14.76 -9.30 -9.42
N GLY A 121 -15.08 -10.46 -10.01
CA GLY A 121 -15.89 -11.48 -9.33
C GLY A 121 -15.30 -11.84 -7.96
N ASP A 122 -15.90 -12.78 -7.23
CA ASP A 122 -15.51 -13.03 -5.82
C ASP A 122 -14.01 -13.26 -5.57
N GLY A 123 -13.25 -13.68 -6.58
CA GLY A 123 -11.79 -13.75 -6.54
C GLY A 123 -11.09 -12.43 -6.20
N GLY A 124 -11.49 -11.30 -6.79
CA GLY A 124 -10.87 -9.99 -6.52
C GLY A 124 -11.14 -9.52 -5.09
N VAL A 125 -12.36 -9.72 -4.61
CA VAL A 125 -12.74 -9.41 -3.22
C VAL A 125 -11.95 -10.27 -2.24
N LYS A 126 -11.82 -11.58 -2.49
CA LYS A 126 -11.00 -12.48 -1.66
C LYS A 126 -9.53 -12.05 -1.65
N LEU A 127 -8.98 -11.70 -2.81
CA LEU A 127 -7.61 -11.24 -2.94
C LEU A 127 -7.39 -9.94 -2.16
N CYS A 128 -8.34 -9.01 -2.18
CA CYS A 128 -8.22 -7.70 -1.54
C CYS A 128 -8.76 -7.64 -0.11
N PHE A 129 -9.31 -8.73 0.41
CA PHE A 129 -9.95 -8.76 1.72
C PHE A 129 -9.01 -8.31 2.84
N GLU A 130 -9.43 -7.32 3.64
CA GLU A 130 -8.70 -6.71 4.75
C GLU A 130 -7.33 -6.11 4.35
N ALA A 131 -7.20 -5.61 3.12
CA ALA A 131 -6.02 -4.84 2.70
C ALA A 131 -5.80 -3.62 3.62
N ASP A 132 -4.55 -3.39 4.03
CA ASP A 132 -4.16 -2.19 4.78
C ASP A 132 -4.12 -0.95 3.90
N LEU A 133 -3.88 -1.14 2.60
CA LEU A 133 -3.93 -0.12 1.57
C LEU A 133 -4.44 -0.75 0.28
N LEU A 134 -5.51 -0.20 -0.27
CA LEU A 134 -6.04 -0.55 -1.59
C LEU A 134 -5.86 0.64 -2.53
N ILE A 135 -5.16 0.43 -3.63
CA ILE A 135 -4.97 1.42 -4.71
C ILE A 135 -5.88 1.01 -5.86
N HIS A 136 -6.76 1.91 -6.28
CA HIS A 136 -7.76 1.67 -7.32
C HIS A 136 -7.83 2.87 -8.28
N GLU A 137 -8.08 2.61 -9.56
CA GLU A 137 -8.35 3.67 -10.51
C GLU A 137 -9.70 4.37 -10.26
N ALA A 138 -9.76 5.66 -10.56
CA ALA A 138 -10.99 6.44 -10.61
C ALA A 138 -10.87 7.50 -11.71
N THR A 139 -10.96 7.06 -12.97
CA THR A 139 -10.64 7.90 -14.13
C THR A 139 -11.64 9.04 -14.35
N LEU A 140 -12.92 8.83 -14.10
CA LEU A 140 -13.99 9.82 -14.29
C LEU A 140 -14.87 9.92 -13.04
N ASP A 141 -15.49 11.07 -12.82
CA ASP A 141 -16.49 11.25 -11.77
C ASP A 141 -17.75 10.38 -11.99
N ASP A 142 -18.57 10.26 -10.95
CA ASP A 142 -19.76 9.40 -10.96
C ASP A 142 -20.84 9.85 -11.97
N ALA A 143 -20.88 11.12 -12.37
CA ALA A 143 -21.83 11.61 -13.37
C ALA A 143 -21.52 11.04 -14.77
N GLN A 144 -20.32 10.49 -14.95
CA GLN A 144 -19.85 9.90 -16.19
C GLN A 144 -19.67 8.37 -16.11
N MET A 145 -20.37 7.70 -15.18
CA MET A 145 -20.21 6.26 -14.93
C MET A 145 -20.37 5.38 -16.18
N ASP A 146 -21.36 5.64 -17.04
CA ASP A 146 -21.56 4.85 -18.25
C ASP A 146 -20.37 4.97 -19.21
N LYS A 147 -19.85 6.19 -19.37
CA LYS A 147 -18.65 6.45 -20.18
C LYS A 147 -17.42 5.80 -19.58
N ALA A 148 -17.24 5.85 -18.26
CA ALA A 148 -16.13 5.17 -17.58
C ALA A 148 -16.17 3.67 -17.91
N LYS A 149 -17.33 3.04 -17.73
CA LYS A 149 -17.51 1.60 -18.01
C LYS A 149 -17.26 1.22 -19.45
N GLU A 150 -17.82 2.00 -20.39
CA GLU A 150 -17.64 1.80 -21.83
C GLU A 150 -16.15 1.78 -22.22
N HIS A 151 -15.33 2.61 -21.57
CA HIS A 151 -13.89 2.72 -21.85
C HIS A 151 -13.02 1.81 -20.95
N GLY A 152 -13.62 0.91 -20.17
CA GLY A 152 -12.84 0.00 -19.33
C GLY A 152 -12.39 0.60 -17.99
N HIS A 153 -12.96 1.72 -17.57
CA HIS A 153 -12.60 2.46 -16.35
C HIS A 153 -13.67 2.50 -15.25
N SER A 154 -13.24 2.95 -14.07
CA SER A 154 -14.05 3.09 -12.86
C SER A 154 -14.28 4.54 -12.46
N THR A 155 -15.35 4.75 -11.69
CA THR A 155 -15.61 6.00 -10.98
C THR A 155 -15.25 5.88 -9.49
N PRO A 156 -15.17 6.99 -8.74
CA PRO A 156 -14.92 6.96 -7.30
C PRO A 156 -15.92 6.10 -6.52
N GLN A 157 -17.21 6.14 -6.86
CA GLN A 157 -18.22 5.30 -6.21
C GLN A 157 -17.94 3.81 -6.42
N MET A 158 -17.52 3.42 -7.63
CA MET A 158 -17.18 2.04 -7.95
C MET A 158 -15.97 1.55 -7.15
N ALA A 159 -14.90 2.36 -7.13
CA ALA A 159 -13.69 2.08 -6.36
C ALA A 159 -13.97 1.97 -4.86
N ALA A 160 -14.74 2.92 -4.31
CA ALA A 160 -15.14 2.94 -2.90
C ALA A 160 -16.04 1.76 -2.51
N ALA A 161 -17.00 1.41 -3.37
CA ALA A 161 -17.87 0.25 -3.15
C ALA A 161 -17.05 -1.06 -3.13
N PHE A 162 -16.07 -1.20 -4.02
CA PHE A 162 -15.16 -2.34 -4.01
C PHE A 162 -14.29 -2.36 -2.74
N ALA A 163 -13.70 -1.22 -2.36
CA ALA A 163 -12.91 -1.09 -1.14
C ALA A 163 -13.70 -1.49 0.13
N LYS A 164 -14.95 -1.03 0.23
CA LYS A 164 -15.89 -1.37 1.30
C LYS A 164 -16.18 -2.86 1.35
N ARG A 165 -16.49 -3.48 0.20
CA ARG A 165 -16.69 -4.94 0.11
C ARG A 165 -15.47 -5.73 0.54
N CYS A 166 -14.27 -5.22 0.24
CA CYS A 166 -13.01 -5.83 0.65
C CYS A 166 -12.68 -5.58 2.12
N ARG A 167 -13.38 -4.71 2.85
CA ARG A 167 -12.96 -4.22 4.17
C ARG A 167 -11.52 -3.68 4.16
N ALA A 168 -11.13 -3.04 3.06
CA ALA A 168 -9.86 -2.32 3.00
C ALA A 168 -9.87 -1.25 4.10
N LYS A 169 -8.71 -0.93 4.67
CA LYS A 169 -8.61 0.09 5.74
C LYS A 169 -8.42 1.51 5.20
N ARG A 170 -7.79 1.62 4.03
CA ARG A 170 -7.42 2.85 3.36
C ARG A 170 -7.59 2.66 1.86
N LEU A 171 -8.18 3.64 1.20
CA LEU A 171 -8.37 3.66 -0.25
C LEU A 171 -7.54 4.80 -0.84
N VAL A 172 -6.78 4.50 -1.88
CA VAL A 172 -6.08 5.50 -2.68
C VAL A 172 -6.65 5.46 -4.09
N LEU A 173 -7.15 6.61 -4.55
CA LEU A 173 -7.59 6.80 -5.92
C LEU A 173 -6.42 7.28 -6.76
N THR A 174 -6.28 6.74 -7.97
CA THR A 174 -5.27 7.13 -8.96
C THR A 174 -5.85 7.01 -10.37
N HIS A 175 -5.00 7.15 -11.39
CA HIS A 175 -5.36 6.99 -12.81
C HIS A 175 -6.47 7.96 -13.23
N PHE A 176 -6.30 9.23 -12.88
CA PHE A 176 -7.29 10.27 -13.13
C PHE A 176 -7.27 10.73 -14.59
N SER A 177 -8.43 11.05 -15.16
CA SER A 177 -8.49 11.77 -16.43
C SER A 177 -7.73 13.09 -16.32
N GLN A 178 -6.97 13.44 -17.37
CA GLN A 178 -6.19 14.68 -17.46
C GLN A 178 -7.05 15.97 -17.37
N ARG A 179 -8.38 15.83 -17.42
CA ARG A 179 -9.32 16.92 -17.19
C ARG A 179 -9.30 17.43 -15.75
N TYR A 180 -9.05 16.56 -14.78
CA TYR A 180 -9.02 16.93 -13.36
C TYR A 180 -7.63 17.44 -12.98
N LYS A 181 -7.55 18.72 -12.64
CA LYS A 181 -6.31 19.33 -12.18
C LYS A 181 -5.93 18.79 -10.80
N PRO A 182 -4.62 18.59 -10.52
CA PRO A 182 -4.15 18.28 -9.17
C PRO A 182 -4.66 19.29 -8.14
N VAL A 183 -4.76 18.87 -6.87
CA VAL A 183 -5.34 19.70 -5.80
C VAL A 183 -4.60 21.03 -5.68
N ALA A 184 -3.26 21.01 -5.80
CA ALA A 184 -2.42 22.21 -5.74
C ALA A 184 -2.70 23.26 -6.83
N LEU A 185 -3.40 22.88 -7.91
CA LEU A 185 -3.69 23.72 -9.07
C LEU A 185 -5.20 24.00 -9.24
N ALA A 186 -6.04 23.42 -8.39
CA ALA A 186 -7.48 23.66 -8.41
C ALA A 186 -7.79 25.08 -7.91
N ARG A 187 -8.73 25.78 -8.54
CA ARG A 187 -9.15 27.12 -8.11
C ARG A 187 -10.19 27.03 -7.00
N GLU A 188 -10.17 27.98 -6.07
CA GLU A 188 -11.23 28.11 -5.06
C GLU A 188 -12.60 28.30 -5.76
N GLY A 189 -13.57 27.46 -5.39
CA GLY A 189 -14.93 27.48 -5.95
C GLY A 189 -15.15 26.61 -7.20
N GLU A 190 -14.13 25.90 -7.69
CA GLU A 190 -14.27 24.96 -8.82
C GLU A 190 -14.98 23.67 -8.34
N THR A 191 -16.23 23.47 -8.77
CA THR A 191 -17.08 22.34 -8.33
C THR A 191 -16.74 21.03 -9.03
N ASP A 192 -16.12 21.10 -10.21
CA ASP A 192 -15.87 19.95 -11.10
C ASP A 192 -14.39 19.50 -11.04
N GLY A 193 -13.76 19.71 -9.88
CA GLY A 193 -12.34 19.45 -9.63
C GLY A 193 -12.06 18.07 -9.05
N ILE A 194 -10.78 17.70 -8.96
CA ILE A 194 -10.36 16.41 -8.40
C ILE A 194 -10.85 16.15 -6.96
N VAL A 195 -11.16 17.23 -6.23
CA VAL A 195 -11.72 17.16 -4.87
C VAL A 195 -13.10 16.50 -4.86
N GLU A 196 -13.89 16.65 -5.93
CA GLU A 196 -15.21 16.03 -6.02
C GLU A 196 -15.10 14.51 -6.08
N LEU A 197 -14.08 13.98 -6.77
CA LEU A 197 -13.82 12.54 -6.82
C LEU A 197 -13.57 11.97 -5.42
N LYS A 198 -12.87 12.72 -4.57
CA LYS A 198 -12.65 12.31 -3.17
C LYS A 198 -13.96 12.27 -2.41
N LYS A 199 -14.79 13.31 -2.48
CA LYS A 199 -16.09 13.37 -1.78
C LYS A 199 -17.01 12.23 -2.21
N GLN A 200 -17.07 11.96 -3.51
CA GLN A 200 -17.83 10.85 -4.08
C GLN A 200 -17.41 9.51 -3.47
N ALA A 201 -16.12 9.21 -3.40
CA ALA A 201 -15.63 8.01 -2.74
C ALA A 201 -15.90 7.99 -1.23
N GLU A 202 -15.66 9.10 -0.52
CA GLU A 202 -15.88 9.21 0.94
C GLU A 202 -17.34 8.99 1.32
N SER A 203 -18.29 9.41 0.47
CA SER A 203 -19.72 9.20 0.68
C SER A 203 -20.12 7.72 0.73
N VAL A 204 -19.33 6.83 0.12
CA VAL A 204 -19.57 5.39 0.09
C VAL A 204 -18.67 4.64 1.07
N PHE A 205 -17.43 5.11 1.27
CA PHE A 205 -16.42 4.42 2.06
C PHE A 205 -16.50 4.73 3.57
N ASP A 206 -17.72 4.94 4.09
CA ASP A 206 -18.07 5.07 5.52
C ASP A 206 -17.05 5.88 6.37
N PHE A 207 -16.56 7.02 5.85
CA PHE A 207 -15.57 7.89 6.53
C PHE A 207 -14.20 7.23 6.84
N GLN A 208 -13.86 6.14 6.16
CA GLN A 208 -12.50 5.61 6.16
C GLN A 208 -11.59 6.48 5.27
N GLU A 209 -10.27 6.33 5.45
CA GLU A 209 -9.29 7.21 4.82
C GLU A 209 -9.28 7.03 3.29
N VAL A 210 -9.75 8.05 2.56
CA VAL A 210 -9.61 8.18 1.11
C VAL A 210 -8.53 9.20 0.78
N THR A 211 -7.56 8.79 -0.03
CA THR A 211 -6.46 9.63 -0.50
C THR A 211 -6.52 9.75 -2.03
N LEU A 212 -6.35 10.97 -2.55
CA LEU A 212 -6.12 11.19 -3.97
C LEU A 212 -4.61 11.12 -4.21
N ALA A 213 -4.15 10.20 -5.05
CA ALA A 213 -2.74 10.11 -5.37
C ALA A 213 -2.26 11.34 -6.16
N GLU A 214 -1.06 11.80 -5.83
CA GLU A 214 -0.35 12.83 -6.58
C GLU A 214 1.04 12.31 -6.95
N ASP A 215 1.58 12.80 -8.05
CA ASP A 215 2.95 12.49 -8.44
C ASP A 215 3.91 12.83 -7.30
N PHE A 216 4.85 11.93 -7.04
CA PHE A 216 5.81 11.94 -5.93
C PHE A 216 5.23 11.81 -4.52
N MET A 217 3.93 11.58 -4.38
CA MET A 217 3.34 11.25 -3.08
C MET A 217 3.91 9.93 -2.55
N VAL A 218 4.33 9.95 -1.28
CA VAL A 218 4.83 8.77 -0.56
C VAL A 218 3.83 8.38 0.52
N ILE A 219 3.29 7.17 0.44
CA ILE A 219 2.39 6.63 1.46
C ILE A 219 3.12 5.53 2.22
N GLY A 220 3.33 5.73 3.51
CA GLY A 220 3.87 4.70 4.41
C GLY A 220 2.80 3.68 4.84
N ILE A 221 3.20 2.42 4.94
CA ILE A 221 2.38 1.31 5.44
C ILE A 221 2.99 0.81 6.76
N PRO A 222 2.50 1.31 7.91
CA PRO A 222 3.07 1.00 9.21
C PRO A 222 2.88 -0.48 9.57
N ILE A 223 3.78 -0.99 10.40
CA ILE A 223 3.64 -2.34 10.97
C ILE A 223 2.41 -2.37 11.88
N LYS A 224 1.59 -3.43 11.75
CA LYS A 224 0.45 -3.68 12.63
C LYS A 224 0.95 -3.85 14.07
N LYS A 225 0.41 -3.06 15.00
CA LYS A 225 0.70 -3.18 16.44
C LYS A 225 0.03 -4.41 17.02
#